data_AF-A0A382BVV4-F1
#
_entry.id   AF-A0A382BVV4-F1
#
_cell.length_a   1.000
_cell.length_b   1.000
_cell.length_c   1.000
_cell.angle_alpha   90.00
_cell.angle_beta   90.00
_cell.angle_gamma   90.00
#
_symmetry.space_group_name_H-M   'P 1'
#
loop_
_entity.id
_entity.type
_entity.pdbx_description
1 polymer ?
#
loop_
_entity_poly.entity_id
_entity_poly.type
_entity_poly.pdbx_seq_one_letter_code
_entity_poly.pdbx_strand_id
1 'polypeptide(L)'
;MAQWETISQPNNEQIDRIISNENTLYAGTVLARVYQSNDHGESWTQVGQDIDEINYVTDVLHKKDSYLFFSHNVGSGNYNFRCFFNGQEWETWEPLSYQTSSFTQMKSNSDYLVTIIS
;
A
#
# COMPACT_ATOMS: atom_id res chain seq x y z
N MET A 1 -26.45 7.03 -12.10
CA MET A 1 -26.60 5.65 -11.57
C MET A 1 -25.19 5.09 -11.46
N ALA A 2 -24.84 4.43 -10.36
CA ALA A 2 -23.56 3.74 -10.28
C ALA A 2 -23.67 2.42 -11.07
N GLN A 3 -22.65 2.07 -11.85
CA GLN A 3 -22.55 0.83 -12.61
C GLN A 3 -21.27 0.08 -12.24
N TRP A 4 -21.30 -1.24 -12.36
CA TRP A 4 -20.13 -2.09 -12.12
C TRP A 4 -19.28 -2.17 -13.37
N GLU A 5 -17.98 -1.99 -13.21
CA GLU A 5 -16.97 -2.17 -14.26
C GLU A 5 -15.80 -2.97 -13.69
N THR A 6 -15.20 -3.80 -14.55
CA THR A 6 -14.03 -4.60 -14.18
C THR A 6 -12.77 -3.77 -14.31
N ILE A 7 -11.93 -3.77 -13.28
CA ILE A 7 -10.59 -3.16 -13.31
C ILE A 7 -9.56 -4.17 -13.85
N SER A 8 -8.46 -3.68 -14.42
CA SER A 8 -7.34 -4.53 -14.80
C SER A 8 -6.56 -5.02 -13.57
N GLN A 9 -5.87 -6.16 -13.69
CA GLN A 9 -4.99 -6.66 -12.63
C GLN A 9 -3.60 -6.03 -12.80
N PRO A 10 -3.01 -5.42 -11.74
CA PRO A 10 -1.66 -4.92 -11.81
C PRO A 10 -0.69 -6.08 -12.04
N ASN A 11 0.05 -6.05 -13.15
CA ASN A 11 1.07 -7.07 -13.47
C ASN A 11 0.57 -8.54 -13.45
N ASN A 12 -0.73 -8.78 -13.74
CA ASN A 12 -1.39 -10.09 -13.59
C ASN A 12 -1.31 -10.68 -12.16
N GLU A 13 -1.16 -9.83 -11.15
CA GLU A 13 -1.13 -10.22 -9.75
C GLU A 13 -2.53 -10.10 -9.12
N GLN A 14 -2.83 -11.01 -8.19
CA GLN A 14 -4.07 -10.96 -7.43
C GLN A 14 -4.02 -9.77 -6.46
N ILE A 15 -5.03 -8.90 -6.55
CA ILE A 15 -5.25 -7.81 -5.59
C ILE A 15 -5.76 -8.41 -4.28
N ASP A 16 -5.08 -8.10 -3.19
CA ASP A 16 -5.49 -8.50 -1.84
C ASP A 16 -6.11 -7.33 -1.06
N ARG A 17 -5.63 -6.11 -1.30
CA ARG A 17 -6.16 -4.87 -0.71
C ARG A 17 -6.35 -3.82 -1.78
N ILE A 18 -7.41 -3.04 -1.66
CA ILE A 18 -7.63 -1.86 -2.48
C ILE A 18 -8.14 -0.72 -1.60
N ILE A 19 -7.58 0.46 -1.80
CA ILE A 19 -8.02 1.70 -1.17
C ILE A 19 -8.16 2.78 -2.24
N SER A 20 -9.00 3.78 -1.98
CA SER A 20 -9.07 5.00 -2.76
C SER A 20 -8.63 6.20 -1.94
N ASN A 21 -8.01 7.17 -2.61
CA ASN A 21 -7.76 8.50 -2.07
C ASN A 21 -8.08 9.49 -3.19
N GLU A 22 -9.18 10.23 -3.02
CA GLU A 22 -9.75 11.08 -4.08
C GLU A 22 -10.00 10.25 -5.36
N ASN A 23 -9.37 10.63 -6.49
CA ASN A 23 -9.51 9.96 -7.78
C ASN A 23 -8.43 8.90 -8.04
N THR A 24 -7.55 8.65 -7.08
CA THR A 24 -6.47 7.67 -7.22
C THR A 24 -6.82 6.39 -6.48
N LEU A 25 -6.60 5.26 -7.14
CA LEU A 25 -6.69 3.93 -6.53
C LEU A 25 -5.29 3.43 -6.17
N TYR A 26 -5.20 2.73 -5.05
CA TYR A 26 -4.01 1.98 -4.66
C TYR A 26 -4.38 0.54 -4.38
N ALA A 27 -3.61 -0.39 -4.94
CA ALA A 27 -3.81 -1.83 -4.80
C ALA A 27 -2.57 -2.47 -4.19
N GLY A 28 -2.75 -3.22 -3.11
CA GLY A 28 -1.75 -4.11 -2.54
C GLY A 28 -2.00 -5.54 -3.04
N THR A 29 -0.96 -6.22 -3.52
CA THR A 29 -1.08 -7.58 -4.06
C THR A 29 -0.74 -8.63 -3.01
N VAL A 30 -1.03 -9.89 -3.37
CA VAL A 30 -0.62 -11.08 -2.59
C VAL A 30 0.90 -11.30 -2.55
N LEU A 31 1.66 -10.52 -3.31
CA LEU A 31 3.13 -10.52 -3.36
C LEU A 31 3.73 -9.26 -2.72
N ALA A 32 2.96 -8.55 -1.88
CA ALA A 32 3.42 -7.39 -1.11
C ALA A 32 3.89 -6.23 -1.98
N ARG A 33 3.45 -6.20 -3.24
CA ARG A 33 3.65 -5.07 -4.14
C ARG A 33 2.48 -4.13 -4.04
N VAL A 34 2.77 -2.85 -4.11
CA VAL A 34 1.77 -1.79 -4.13
C VAL A 34 1.77 -1.14 -5.49
N TYR A 35 0.59 -0.95 -6.05
CA TYR A 35 0.37 -0.30 -7.33
C TYR A 35 -0.58 0.88 -7.18
N GLN A 36 -0.43 1.87 -8.04
CA GLN A 36 -1.30 3.04 -8.16
C GLN A 36 -1.97 3.05 -9.53
N SER A 37 -3.24 3.45 -9.57
CA SER A 37 -3.94 3.81 -10.80
C SER A 37 -4.51 5.22 -10.68
N ASN A 38 -4.33 6.02 -11.73
CA ASN A 38 -4.90 7.37 -11.88
C ASN A 38 -6.01 7.42 -12.94
N ASP A 39 -6.39 6.27 -13.49
CA ASP A 39 -7.37 6.09 -14.56
C ASP A 39 -8.43 5.07 -14.14
N HIS A 40 -8.85 5.12 -12.87
CA HIS A 40 -9.92 4.31 -12.30
C HIS A 40 -9.72 2.78 -12.42
N GLY A 41 -8.47 2.33 -12.47
CA GLY A 41 -8.09 0.92 -12.53
C GLY A 41 -7.97 0.37 -13.95
N GLU A 42 -7.94 1.21 -14.98
CA GLU A 42 -7.63 0.78 -16.35
C GLU A 42 -6.16 0.37 -16.47
N SER A 43 -5.24 1.16 -15.91
CA SER A 43 -3.81 0.86 -15.86
C SER A 43 -3.21 1.09 -14.46
N TRP A 44 -2.08 0.41 -14.20
CA TRP A 44 -1.43 0.40 -12.90
C TRP A 44 0.07 0.65 -13.04
N THR A 45 0.60 1.51 -12.19
CA THR A 45 2.04 1.78 -12.04
C THR A 45 2.49 1.34 -10.66
N GLN A 46 3.62 0.66 -10.56
CA GLN A 46 4.16 0.21 -9.27
C GLN A 46 4.57 1.40 -8.41
N VAL A 47 4.28 1.34 -7.11
CA VAL A 47 4.65 2.33 -6.10
C VAL A 47 5.96 1.90 -5.44
N GLY A 48 6.97 2.76 -5.51
CA GLY A 48 8.31 2.49 -5.00
C GLY A 48 9.00 1.32 -5.73
N GLN A 49 10.26 1.08 -5.40
CA GLN A 49 10.97 -0.10 -5.89
C GLN A 49 10.55 -1.36 -5.10
N ASP A 50 10.85 -2.54 -5.64
CA ASP A 50 10.63 -3.80 -4.92
C ASP A 50 11.34 -3.75 -3.55
N ILE A 51 10.63 -4.15 -2.50
CA ILE A 51 11.26 -4.45 -1.23
C ILE A 51 11.81 -5.87 -1.40
N ASP A 52 13.13 -5.99 -1.54
CA ASP A 52 13.79 -7.30 -1.68
C ASP A 52 13.30 -8.25 -0.58
N GLU A 53 13.08 -9.53 -0.95
CA GLU A 53 12.75 -10.66 -0.05
C GLU A 53 11.30 -10.80 0.46
N ILE A 54 10.34 -9.97 0.05
CA ILE A 54 8.94 -10.11 0.50
C ILE A 54 8.08 -10.88 -0.51
N ASN A 55 7.87 -12.19 -0.28
CA ASN A 55 6.92 -13.01 -1.04
C ASN A 55 5.61 -13.21 -0.26
N TYR A 56 4.97 -12.12 0.18
CA TYR A 56 3.89 -12.21 1.17
C TYR A 56 2.72 -11.28 0.90
N VAL A 57 1.65 -11.43 1.67
CA VAL A 57 0.39 -10.73 1.48
C VAL A 57 0.43 -9.31 2.07
N THR A 58 -0.30 -8.38 1.45
CA THR A 58 -0.51 -7.04 1.98
C THR A 58 -1.59 -7.03 3.06
N ASP A 59 -1.22 -6.98 4.34
CA ASP A 59 -2.23 -6.96 5.41
C ASP A 59 -2.90 -5.60 5.57
N VAL A 60 -2.10 -4.54 5.59
CA VAL A 60 -2.56 -3.15 5.71
C VAL A 60 -1.99 -2.32 4.57
N LEU A 61 -2.87 -1.54 3.94
CA LEU A 61 -2.52 -0.49 3.00
C LEU A 61 -3.26 0.78 3.41
N HIS A 62 -2.53 1.87 3.63
CA HIS A 62 -3.12 3.12 4.12
C HIS A 62 -2.45 4.34 3.48
N LYS A 63 -3.27 5.32 3.07
CA LYS A 63 -2.82 6.60 2.52
C LYS A 63 -3.00 7.71 3.54
N LYS A 64 -1.97 8.54 3.74
CA LYS A 64 -2.07 9.82 4.46
C LYS A 64 -1.15 10.85 3.82
N ASP A 65 -1.70 12.00 3.45
CA ASP A 65 -0.96 13.14 2.87
C ASP A 65 -0.06 12.72 1.70
N SER A 66 1.26 12.87 1.80
CA SER A 66 2.23 12.42 0.80
C SER A 66 2.77 11.00 1.05
N TYR A 67 2.25 10.27 2.03
CA TYR A 67 2.74 8.94 2.38
C TYR A 67 1.75 7.84 2.01
N LEU A 68 2.30 6.70 1.62
CA LEU A 68 1.65 5.40 1.68
C LEU A 68 2.31 4.59 2.78
N PHE A 69 1.50 3.79 3.46
CA PHE A 69 1.92 2.84 4.47
C PHE A 69 1.49 1.45 4.06
N PHE A 70 2.40 0.51 4.24
CA PHE A 70 2.22 -0.89 3.90
C PHE A 70 2.68 -1.73 5.10
N SER A 71 1.94 -2.79 5.44
CA SER A 71 2.43 -3.81 6.36
C SER A 71 2.10 -5.22 5.90
N HIS A 72 2.95 -6.16 6.32
CA HIS A 72 2.75 -7.61 6.19
C HIS A 72 3.05 -8.30 7.52
N ASN A 73 2.51 -9.51 7.72
CA ASN A 73 2.65 -10.29 8.95
C ASN A 73 3.40 -11.62 8.76
N VAL A 74 3.92 -11.88 7.55
CA VAL A 74 4.61 -13.13 7.23
C VAL A 74 6.12 -12.90 7.11
N GLY A 75 6.91 -13.87 7.58
CA GLY A 75 8.36 -13.88 7.46
C GLY A 75 9.07 -13.22 8.65
N SER A 76 10.35 -12.91 8.44
CA SER A 76 11.21 -12.23 9.40
C SER A 76 11.72 -10.92 8.81
N GLY A 77 11.95 -9.90 9.64
CA GLY A 77 12.51 -8.62 9.21
C GLY A 77 11.63 -7.45 9.61
N ASN A 78 11.62 -6.41 8.77
CA ASN A 78 10.75 -5.26 8.96
C ASN A 78 9.36 -5.59 8.43
N TYR A 79 8.33 -5.42 9.25
CA TYR A 79 6.94 -5.73 8.87
C TYR A 79 6.18 -4.53 8.33
N ASN A 80 6.66 -3.33 8.62
CA ASN A 80 5.93 -2.08 8.38
C ASN A 80 6.81 -1.12 7.61
N PHE A 81 6.27 -0.57 6.53
CA PHE A 81 6.97 0.32 5.63
C PHE A 81 6.15 1.56 5.33
N ARG A 82 6.86 2.61 4.91
CA ARG A 82 6.27 3.80 4.31
C ARG A 82 6.97 4.11 3.00
N CYS A 83 6.23 4.75 2.10
CA CYS A 83 6.76 5.31 0.87
C CYS A 83 6.33 6.77 0.79
N PHE A 84 7.26 7.67 0.45
CA PHE A 84 7.01 9.10 0.34
C PHE A 84 6.82 9.51 -1.13
N PHE A 85 5.83 10.34 -1.38
CA PHE A 85 5.63 11.01 -2.66
C PHE A 85 6.20 12.42 -2.59
N ASN A 86 7.25 12.69 -3.36
CA ASN A 86 7.96 13.97 -3.34
C ASN A 86 7.29 15.08 -4.18
N GLY A 87 6.11 14.81 -4.74
CA GLY A 87 5.39 15.71 -5.65
C GLY A 87 5.57 15.36 -7.13
N GLN A 88 6.48 14.46 -7.47
CA GLN A 88 6.73 13.99 -8.83
C GLN A 88 6.63 12.47 -8.93
N GLU A 89 7.26 11.75 -8.01
CA GLU A 89 7.30 10.29 -7.99
C GLU A 89 7.26 9.73 -6.56
N TRP A 90 7.02 8.43 -6.47
CA TRP A 90 7.16 7.66 -5.24
C TRP A 90 8.62 7.27 -5.04
N GLU A 91 9.15 7.58 -3.86
CA GLU A 91 10.49 7.20 -3.45
C GLU A 91 10.57 5.71 -3.07
N THR A 92 11.74 5.26 -2.62
CA THR A 92 11.92 3.88 -2.14
C THR A 92 11.15 3.63 -0.85
N TRP A 93 10.70 2.38 -0.65
CA TRP A 93 10.10 1.97 0.61
C TRP A 93 11.12 2.01 1.75
N GLU A 94 10.73 2.62 2.86
CA GLU A 94 11.55 2.69 4.08
C GLU A 94 10.87 1.93 5.22
N PRO A 95 11.61 1.13 6.00
CA PRO A 95 11.05 0.49 7.19
C PRO A 95 10.71 1.52 8.27
N LEU A 96 9.58 1.33 8.95
CA LEU A 96 9.23 2.10 10.13
C LEU A 96 10.08 1.63 11.33
N SER A 97 11.25 2.25 11.46
CA SER A 97 12.11 2.12 12.64
C SER A 97 11.26 2.41 13.89
N TYR A 98 11.38 1.60 14.94
CA TYR A 98 10.60 1.65 16.19
C TYR A 98 9.22 0.94 16.21
N GLN A 99 8.74 0.37 15.10
CA GLN A 99 7.54 -0.50 15.12
C GLN A 99 7.87 -1.88 14.54
N THR A 100 8.32 -2.78 15.41
CA THR A 100 8.82 -4.11 15.03
C THR A 100 7.75 -5.19 14.97
N SER A 101 6.50 -4.89 15.34
CA SER A 101 5.36 -5.81 15.21
C SER A 101 4.48 -5.38 14.04
N SER A 102 3.92 -6.34 13.30
CA SER A 102 2.98 -6.05 12.23
C SER A 102 1.72 -5.35 12.76
N PHE A 103 1.15 -4.46 11.95
CA PHE A 103 -0.17 -3.89 12.25
C PHE A 103 -1.26 -4.75 11.63
N THR A 104 -2.38 -4.84 12.34
CA THR A 104 -3.62 -5.41 11.80
C THR A 104 -4.55 -4.33 11.26
N GLN A 105 -4.36 -3.09 11.71
CA GLN A 105 -5.12 -1.94 11.24
C GLN A 105 -4.32 -0.66 11.38
N MET A 106 -4.49 0.25 10.42
CA MET A 106 -4.03 1.63 10.47
C MET A 106 -5.18 2.56 10.10
N LYS A 107 -5.30 3.67 10.83
CA LYS A 107 -6.22 4.78 10.53
C LYS A 107 -5.51 6.11 10.78
N SER A 108 -5.95 7.15 10.08
CA SER A 108 -5.45 8.50 10.33
C SER A 108 -6.56 9.54 10.19
N ASN A 109 -6.34 10.69 10.81
CA ASN A 109 -7.07 11.93 10.56
C ASN A 109 -6.07 13.06 10.24
N SER A 110 -6.50 14.32 10.36
CA SER A 110 -5.65 15.50 10.16
C SER A 110 -4.39 15.50 11.03
N ASP A 111 -4.50 15.03 12.27
CA ASP A 111 -3.51 15.27 13.31
C ASP A 111 -2.77 14.00 13.74
N TYR A 112 -3.41 12.84 13.59
CA TYR A 112 -2.93 11.58 14.15
C TYR A 112 -2.92 10.45 13.13
N LEU A 113 -1.99 9.54 13.34
CA LEU A 113 -1.96 8.20 12.77
C LEU A 113 -1.99 7.21 13.95
N VAL A 114 -2.91 6.25 13.90
CA VAL A 114 -3.14 5.27 14.96
C VAL A 114 -3.09 3.88 14.36
N THR A 115 -2.35 2.98 15.00
CA THR A 115 -2.20 1.59 14.60
C THR A 115 -2.71 0.65 15.68
N ILE A 116 -3.22 -0.51 15.27
CA ILE A 116 -3.50 -1.64 16.15
C ILE A 116 -2.44 -2.71 15.87
N ILE A 117 -1.68 -3.07 16.90
CA ILE A 117 -0.73 -4.18 16.89
C ILE A 117 -1.41 -5.45 17.39
N SER A 118 -1.03 -6.61 16.85
CA SER A 118 -1.40 -7.93 17.39
C SER A 118 -0.36 -8.43 18.37
#